data_AF-A0A353WZP4-F1
#
_entry.id   AF-A0A353WZP4-F1
#
_cell.length_a   1.000
_cell.length_b   1.000
_cell.length_c   1.000
_cell.angle_alpha   90.00
_cell.angle_beta   90.00
_cell.angle_gamma   90.00
#
_symmetry.space_group_name_H-M   'P 1'
#
loop_
_entity.id
_entity.type
_entity.pdbx_description
1 polymer ?
#
loop_
_entity_poly.entity_id
_entity_poly.type
_entity_poly.pdbx_seq_one_letter_code
_entity_poly.pdbx_strand_id
1 'polypeptide(L)' 'MPDSWSHKFIVLNIDAADWETKIFVNGQEVGLHRGGFNRFQFDITQYLNISGTQEIEIPIFPPN' A
#
# COMPACT_ATOMS: atom_id res chain seq x y z
N MET A 1 12.34 4.65 9.11
CA MET A 1 11.76 5.81 8.38
C MET A 1 12.58 7.08 8.66
N PRO A 2 12.65 8.05 7.74
CA PRO A 2 13.27 9.34 8.01
C PRO A 2 12.47 10.13 9.07
N ASP A 3 13.13 10.78 10.01
CA ASP A 3 12.47 11.60 11.05
C ASP A 3 11.60 12.70 10.46
N SER A 4 11.97 13.20 9.28
CA SER A 4 11.25 14.24 8.53
C SER A 4 9.85 13.84 8.08
N TRP A 5 9.48 12.56 8.18
CA TRP A 5 8.16 12.04 7.82
C TRP A 5 7.20 11.97 9.02
N SER A 6 7.69 12.24 10.24
CA SER A 6 6.84 12.35 11.43
C SER A 6 5.75 13.40 11.21
N HIS A 7 4.49 13.05 11.51
CA HIS A 7 3.29 13.89 11.34
C HIS A 7 2.92 14.25 9.89
N LYS A 8 3.42 13.52 8.88
CA LYS A 8 3.00 13.68 7.48
C LYS A 8 2.02 12.59 7.06
N PHE A 9 1.17 12.93 6.10
CA PHE A 9 0.38 11.96 5.36
C PHE A 9 1.27 11.25 4.34
N ILE A 10 1.33 9.93 4.43
CA ILE A 10 2.12 9.07 3.55
C ILE A 10 1.16 8.26 2.70
N VAL A 11 1.25 8.47 1.39
CA VAL A 11 0.37 7.85 0.40
C VAL A 11 1.18 6.89 -0.46
N LEU A 12 0.73 5.64 -0.55
CA LEU A 12 1.24 4.66 -1.49
C LEU A 12 0.50 4.83 -2.82
N ASN A 13 1.23 5.09 -3.90
CA ASN A 13 0.69 5.23 -5.25
C ASN A 13 1.04 4.00 -6.08
N ILE A 14 0.05 3.38 -6.71
CA ILE A 14 0.22 2.27 -7.65
C ILE A 14 -0.30 2.73 -9.01
N ASP A 15 0.60 2.78 -9.99
CA ASP A 15 0.26 3.27 -11.33
C ASP A 15 -0.58 2.27 -12.14
N ALA A 16 -0.34 0.96 -11.97
CA ALA A 16 -1.16 -0.09 -12.58
C ALA A 16 -0.92 -1.44 -11.90
N ALA A 17 -2.00 -2.21 -11.72
CA ALA A 17 -1.97 -3.62 -11.39
C ALA A 17 -3.27 -4.26 -11.89
N ASP A 18 -3.21 -5.44 -12.49
CA ASP A 18 -4.38 -6.17 -13.03
C ASP A 18 -4.42 -7.58 -12.40
N TRP A 19 -5.53 -8.09 -11.85
CA TRP A 19 -6.90 -7.53 -11.75
C TRP A 19 -7.31 -7.20 -10.32
N GLU A 20 -7.14 -8.15 -9.39
CA GLU A 20 -7.41 -7.94 -7.97
C GLU A 20 -6.07 -7.78 -7.24
N THR A 21 -5.86 -6.63 -6.61
CA THR A 21 -4.65 -6.30 -5.88
C THR A 21 -4.98 -6.02 -4.42
N LYS A 22 -4.40 -6.78 -3.50
CA LYS A 22 -4.45 -6.45 -2.06
C LYS A 22 -3.15 -5.76 -1.66
N ILE A 23 -3.25 -4.83 -0.73
CA ILE A 23 -2.10 -4.11 -0.20
C ILE A 23 -1.98 -4.42 1.29
N PHE A 24 -0.80 -4.86 1.69
CA PHE A 24 -0.43 -5.04 3.09
C PHE A 24 0.77 -4.17 3.43
N VAL A 25 0.73 -3.56 4.62
CA VAL A 25 1.86 -2.82 5.19
C VAL A 25 2.12 -3.39 6.57
N ASN A 26 3.34 -3.85 6.82
CA ASN A 26 3.74 -4.52 8.07
C ASN A 26 2.77 -5.65 8.48
N GLY A 27 2.32 -6.45 7.51
CA GLY A 27 1.38 -7.56 7.71
C GLY A 27 -0.09 -7.15 7.93
N GLN A 28 -0.41 -5.85 7.92
CA GLN A 28 -1.79 -5.36 8.05
C GLN A 28 -2.38 -5.01 6.69
N GLU A 29 -3.61 -5.47 6.42
CA GLU A 29 -4.32 -5.12 5.18
C GLU A 29 -4.70 -3.63 5.19
N VAL A 30 -4.22 -2.91 4.17
CA VAL A 30 -4.52 -1.50 3.92
C VAL A 30 -5.76 -1.37 3.05
N GLY A 31 -5.89 -2.25 2.05
CA GLY A 31 -7.04 -2.24 1.17
C GLY A 31 -6.92 -3.15 -0.05
N LEU A 32 -8.00 -3.14 -0.83
CA LEU A 32 -8.21 -3.95 -2.02
C LEU A 32 -8.53 -3.03 -3.21
N HIS A 33 -7.85 -3.23 -4.33
CA HIS A 33 -8.24 -2.67 -5.62
C HIS A 33 -8.70 -3.78 -6.56
N ARG A 34 -9.86 -3.59 -7.20
CA ARG A 34 -10.35 -4.44 -8.29
C ARG A 34 -10.54 -3.56 -9.52
N GLY A 35 -9.73 -3.79 -10.53
CA GLY A 35 -9.72 -2.97 -11.75
C GLY A 35 -8.45 -3.24 -12.54
N GLY A 36 -8.47 -2.96 -13.85
CA GLY A 36 -7.29 -3.09 -14.70
C GLY A 36 -6.30 -1.94 -14.49
N PHE A 37 -5.78 -1.37 -15.58
CA PHE A 37 -4.74 -0.32 -15.62
C PHE A 37 -5.10 1.05 -15.01
N ASN A 38 -6.10 1.14 -14.11
CA ASN A 38 -6.41 2.36 -13.39
C ASN A 38 -5.43 2.57 -12.25
N ARG A 39 -4.93 3.81 -12.11
CA ARG A 39 -4.14 4.20 -10.95
C ARG A 39 -4.99 4.14 -9.69
N PHE A 40 -4.38 3.71 -8.59
CA PHE A 40 -5.01 3.78 -7.28
C PHE A 40 -3.97 4.12 -6.21
N GLN A 41 -4.47 4.65 -5.09
CA GLN A 41 -3.64 5.10 -4.00
C GLN A 41 -4.28 4.79 -2.66
N PHE A 42 -3.45 4.55 -1.65
CA PHE A 42 -3.88 4.31 -0.28
C PHE A 42 -3.09 5.19 0.69
N ASP A 43 -3.78 5.79 1.67
CA ASP A 43 -3.11 6.39 2.83
C ASP A 43 -2.61 5.26 3.74
N ILE A 44 -1.29 5.16 3.87
CA ILE A 44 -0.63 4.14 4.68
C ILE A 44 -0.13 4.66 6.03
N THR A 45 -0.39 5.93 6.36
CA THR A 45 0.22 6.63 7.51
C THR A 45 0.05 5.86 8.82
N GLN A 46 -1.15 5.31 9.05
CA GLN A 46 -1.50 4.59 10.27
C GLN A 46 -0.92 3.16 10.37
N TYR A 47 -0.38 2.63 9.28
CA TYR A 47 0.15 1.25 9.21
C TYR A 47 1.67 1.20 9.35
N LEU A 48 2.35 2.35 9.40
CA LEU A 48 3.80 2.44 9.45
C LEU A 48 4.33 2.32 10.88
N ASN A 49 5.41 1.58 11.04
CA ASN A 49 6.17 1.61 12.29
C ASN A 49 6.79 2.99 12.49
N ILE A 50 6.78 3.51 13.72
CA ILE A 50 7.39 4.80 14.07
C ILE A 50 8.89 4.82 13.68
N SER A 51 9.58 3.69 13.82
CA SER A 51 10.98 3.54 13.47
C SER A 51 11.25 2.15 12.88
N GLY A 52 12.46 1.97 12.34
CA GLY A 52 12.87 0.70 11.72
C GLY A 52 12.39 0.51 10.28
N THR A 53 12.45 -0.74 9.84
CA THR A 53 12.09 -1.21 8.50
C THR A 53 10.56 -1.26 8.34
N GLN A 54 10.11 -0.95 7.13
CA GLN A 54 8.72 -1.10 6.72
C GLN A 54 8.68 -2.20 5.67
N GLU A 55 7.70 -3.08 5.76
CA GLU A 55 7.44 -4.13 4.78
C GLU A 55 6.15 -3.82 4.04
N ILE A 56 6.16 -4.01 2.72
CA ILE A 56 5.00 -3.81 1.86
C ILE A 56 4.84 -5.07 1.01
N GLU A 57 3.67 -5.71 1.10
CA GLU A 57 3.33 -6.88 0.31
C GLU A 57 2.13 -6.55 -0.58
N ILE A 58 2.24 -6.92 -1.86
CA ILE A 58 1.24 -6.61 -2.89
C ILE A 58 0.93 -7.89 -3.67
N PRO A 59 0.11 -8.81 -3.12
CA PRO A 59 -0.35 -9.96 -3.87
C PRO A 59 -1.35 -9.53 -4.95
N ILE A 60 -1.15 -10.06 -6.15
CA ILE A 60 -1.96 -9.83 -7.34
C ILE A 60 -2.63 -11.15 -7.72
N PHE A 61 -3.95 -11.13 -7.86
CA PHE A 61 -4.76 -12.30 -8.18
C PHE A 61 -5.30 -12.20 -9.61
N PRO A 62 -5.17 -13.29 -10.41
CA PRO A 62 -5.75 -13.35 -11.74
C PRO A 62 -7.29 -13.49 -11.68
N PRO A 63 -8.00 -13.21 -12.79
CA PRO A 63 -9.41 -13.53 -12.92
C PRO A 63 -9.72 -15.02 -12.78
N ASN A 64 -10.82 -15.29 -12.08
CA ASN A 64 -11.48 -16.61 -12.02
C ASN A 64 -12.59 -16.71 -13.06
#